data_AF-A0A916WC61-F1
#
_entry.id   AF-A0A916WC61-F1
#
_cell.length_a   1.000
_cell.length_b   1.000
_cell.length_c   1.000
_cell.angle_alpha   90.00
_cell.angle_beta   90.00
_cell.angle_gamma   90.00
#
_symmetry.space_group_name_H-M   'P 1'
#
loop_
_entity.id
_entity.type
_entity.pdbx_description
1 polymer ?
#
loop_
_entity_poly.entity_id
_entity_poly.type
_entity_poly.pdbx_seq_one_letter_code
_entity_poly.pdbx_strand_id
1 'polypeptide(L)'
;MNKSLFSGSIIVLVLVIISILSPLTIFAAIDPAIIQERHEEAPYHIRGKIISDELIEDVTTDDKHPEQLRKMKIQLDEIIKSQSELNSVVEIVYHYIPSWNSAEYVGGKRMDIVVNDVVEVWLDDSEHGLEPVLGGYSVHHIHYEENRLEHIPEPFWHGVVRKLGSVKELPLDLFIISGLIIVIGWAVFRGLKKFG
;
A
#
# COMPACT_ATOMS: atom_id res chain seq x y z
N MET A 1 -24.80 46.75 17.05
CA MET A 1 -24.26 46.32 15.74
C MET A 1 -23.22 45.22 16.03
N ASN A 2 -23.60 43.95 15.87
CA ASN A 2 -22.86 42.79 16.39
C ASN A 2 -21.66 42.42 15.50
N LYS A 3 -20.46 42.89 15.87
CA LYS A 3 -19.21 42.53 15.20
C LYS A 3 -18.74 41.08 15.45
N SER A 4 -19.30 40.37 16.45
CA SER A 4 -18.84 39.01 16.81
C SER A 4 -19.41 37.89 15.95
N LEU A 5 -20.52 38.11 15.24
CA LEU A 5 -21.12 37.12 14.34
C LEU A 5 -20.40 37.02 12.98
N PHE A 6 -19.69 38.08 12.58
CA PHE A 6 -19.01 38.14 11.29
C PHE A 6 -17.63 37.44 11.31
N SER A 7 -16.96 37.41 12.47
CA SER A 7 -15.63 36.78 12.58
C SER A 7 -15.70 35.26 12.59
N GLY A 8 -16.73 34.66 13.20
CA GLY A 8 -16.90 33.20 13.25
C GLY A 8 -17.14 32.59 11.86
N SER A 9 -17.97 33.23 11.03
CA SER A 9 -18.28 32.76 9.68
C SER A 9 -17.08 32.82 8.73
N ILE A 10 -16.22 33.83 8.89
CA ILE A 10 -14.98 33.96 8.10
C ILE A 10 -13.98 32.87 8.49
N ILE A 11 -13.84 32.55 9.78
CA ILE A 11 -12.95 31.49 10.25
C ILE A 11 -13.40 30.13 9.70
N VAL A 12 -14.71 29.84 9.70
CA VAL A 12 -15.26 28.61 9.12
C VAL A 12 -14.99 28.54 7.62
N LEU A 13 -15.20 29.65 6.88
CA LEU A 13 -14.93 29.70 5.45
C LEU A 13 -13.44 29.46 5.14
N VAL A 14 -12.55 30.06 5.92
CA VAL A 14 -11.10 29.87 5.76
C VAL A 14 -10.68 28.43 6.06
N LEU A 15 -11.25 27.79 7.09
CA LEU A 15 -11.00 26.38 7.40
C LEU A 15 -11.50 25.44 6.28
N VAL A 16 -12.65 25.75 5.67
CA VAL A 16 -13.18 25.00 4.52
C VAL A 16 -12.25 25.15 3.31
N ILE A 17 -11.77 26.37 3.02
CA ILE A 17 -10.85 26.63 1.91
C ILE A 17 -9.51 25.91 2.12
N ILE A 18 -8.94 25.94 3.33
CA ILE A 18 -7.69 25.22 3.66
C ILE A 18 -7.88 23.70 3.50
N SER A 19 -9.05 23.18 3.86
CA SER A 19 -9.36 21.76 3.71
C SER A 19 -9.45 21.34 2.23
N ILE A 20 -10.05 22.17 1.36
CA ILE A 20 -10.16 21.93 -0.09
C ILE A 20 -8.81 22.08 -0.80
N LEU A 21 -7.95 22.98 -0.33
CA LEU A 21 -6.62 23.23 -0.91
C LEU A 21 -5.55 22.22 -0.47
N SER A 22 -5.93 21.15 0.23
CA SER A 22 -4.98 20.08 0.56
C SER A 22 -4.45 19.47 -0.74
N PRO A 23 -3.13 19.47 -0.99
CA PRO A 23 -2.57 18.97 -2.23
C PRO A 23 -2.89 17.47 -2.36
N LEU A 24 -3.57 17.11 -3.45
CA LEU A 24 -3.65 15.73 -3.91
C LEU A 24 -2.25 15.32 -4.35
N THR A 25 -1.51 14.64 -3.46
CA THR A 25 -0.25 14.00 -3.83
C THR A 25 -0.57 12.79 -4.68
N ILE A 26 -0.53 12.96 -6.00
CA ILE A 26 -0.66 11.86 -6.97
C ILE A 26 0.75 11.27 -7.13
N PHE A 27 1.03 10.20 -6.39
CA PHE A 27 2.22 9.38 -6.63
C PHE A 27 1.86 8.34 -7.69
N ALA A 28 2.58 8.35 -8.81
CA ALA A 28 2.34 7.45 -9.92
C ALA A 28 3.05 6.11 -9.71
N ALA A 29 2.39 5.01 -10.10
CA ALA A 29 3.04 3.72 -10.26
C ALA A 29 4.18 3.81 -11.29
N ILE A 30 5.15 2.89 -11.20
CA ILE A 30 6.23 2.79 -12.18
C ILE A 30 5.65 2.59 -13.59
N ASP A 31 6.25 3.24 -14.59
CA ASP A 31 5.86 3.11 -15.99
C ASP A 31 5.97 1.64 -16.45
N PRO A 32 4.92 1.04 -17.03
CA PRO A 32 4.96 -0.31 -17.58
C PRO A 32 6.11 -0.56 -18.56
N ALA A 33 6.52 0.45 -19.34
CA ALA A 33 7.64 0.31 -20.26
C ALA A 33 8.96 0.04 -19.53
N ILE A 34 9.18 0.70 -18.39
CA ILE A 34 10.37 0.49 -17.54
C ILE A 34 10.34 -0.90 -16.92
N ILE A 35 9.16 -1.38 -16.49
CA ILE A 35 9.01 -2.73 -15.94
C ILE A 35 9.42 -3.76 -16.99
N GLN A 36 8.93 -3.62 -18.21
CA GLN A 36 9.24 -4.53 -19.30
C GLN A 36 10.74 -4.50 -19.67
N GLU A 37 11.34 -3.32 -19.80
CA GLU A 37 12.77 -3.16 -20.07
C GLU A 37 13.61 -3.91 -19.02
N ARG A 38 13.30 -3.72 -17.74
CA ARG A 38 14.00 -4.40 -16.64
C ARG A 38 13.80 -5.92 -16.63
N HIS A 39 12.63 -6.40 -17.02
CA HIS A 39 12.36 -7.83 -17.18
C HIS A 39 13.15 -8.44 -18.35
N GLU A 40 13.28 -7.72 -19.45
CA GLU A 40 14.06 -8.16 -20.61
C GLU A 40 15.57 -8.19 -20.30
N GLU A 41 16.06 -7.26 -19.49
CA GLU A 41 17.46 -7.19 -19.05
C GLU A 41 17.82 -8.25 -17.99
N ALA A 42 16.85 -8.67 -17.16
CA ALA A 42 17.07 -9.58 -16.03
C ALA A 42 17.87 -10.84 -16.42
N PRO A 43 19.01 -11.14 -15.78
CA PRO A 43 19.85 -12.29 -16.14
C PRO A 43 19.12 -13.63 -15.94
N TYR A 44 18.19 -13.71 -15.00
CA TYR A 44 17.42 -14.91 -14.72
C TYR A 44 15.92 -14.64 -14.77
N HIS A 45 15.19 -15.61 -15.31
CA HIS A 45 13.74 -15.65 -15.33
C HIS A 45 13.31 -17.09 -15.09
N ILE A 46 12.65 -17.32 -13.96
CA ILE A 46 12.33 -18.66 -13.48
C ILE A 46 10.89 -18.77 -13.01
N ARG A 47 10.38 -19.99 -12.99
CA ARG A 47 9.08 -20.32 -12.44
C ARG A 47 9.19 -21.52 -11.52
N GLY A 48 8.49 -21.47 -10.41
CA GLY A 48 8.47 -22.58 -9.47
C GLY A 48 7.57 -22.36 -8.27
N LYS A 49 7.62 -23.34 -7.37
CA LYS A 49 6.86 -23.34 -6.13
C LYS A 49 7.73 -22.92 -4.95
N ILE A 50 7.23 -22.01 -4.12
CA ILE A 50 7.90 -21.62 -2.88
C ILE A 50 7.78 -22.76 -1.86
N ILE A 51 8.91 -23.23 -1.36
CA ILE A 51 8.99 -24.36 -0.41
C ILE A 51 9.40 -23.91 1.01
N SER A 52 10.03 -22.75 1.14
CA SER A 52 10.34 -22.14 2.43
C SER A 52 10.43 -20.63 2.30
N ASP A 53 10.17 -19.95 3.41
CA ASP A 53 10.42 -18.52 3.59
C ASP A 53 10.91 -18.27 5.02
N GLU A 54 12.05 -17.61 5.15
CA GLU A 54 12.79 -17.43 6.39
C GLU A 54 13.20 -15.96 6.57
N LEU A 55 13.13 -15.46 7.81
CA LEU A 55 13.66 -14.14 8.16
C LEU A 55 15.19 -14.20 8.16
N ILE A 56 15.84 -13.31 7.42
CA ILE A 56 17.29 -13.08 7.51
C ILE A 56 17.55 -12.04 8.60
N GLU A 57 16.94 -10.86 8.45
CA GLU A 57 17.20 -9.70 9.28
C GLU A 57 15.95 -8.82 9.40
N ASP A 58 15.73 -8.27 10.59
CA ASP A 58 14.77 -7.19 10.78
C ASP A 58 15.49 -5.86 10.52
N VAL A 59 15.19 -5.24 9.38
CA VAL A 59 15.83 -4.00 8.92
C VAL A 59 14.98 -2.77 9.25
N THR A 60 14.00 -2.93 10.14
CA THR A 60 13.11 -1.84 10.57
C THR A 60 13.90 -0.69 11.17
N THR A 61 13.79 0.49 10.54
CA THR A 61 14.38 1.75 11.03
C THR A 61 13.34 2.68 11.65
N ASP A 62 12.07 2.56 11.24
CA ASP A 62 10.91 3.24 11.81
C ASP A 62 9.84 2.21 12.18
N ASP A 63 9.46 2.16 13.45
CA ASP A 63 8.44 1.23 13.98
C ASP A 63 7.07 1.38 13.28
N LYS A 64 6.80 2.52 12.65
CA LYS A 64 5.58 2.72 11.85
C LYS A 64 5.67 2.05 10.49
N HIS A 65 6.88 1.87 10.00
CA HIS A 65 7.18 1.32 8.68
C HIS A 65 8.07 0.08 8.78
N PRO A 66 7.58 -1.01 9.39
CA PRO A 66 8.40 -2.19 9.58
C PRO A 66 8.73 -2.85 8.24
N GLU A 67 9.96 -3.33 8.16
CA GLU A 67 10.55 -3.93 6.98
C GLU A 67 11.48 -5.07 7.38
N GLN A 68 11.41 -6.18 6.64
CA GLN A 68 12.23 -7.36 6.90
C GLN A 68 12.98 -7.78 5.64
N LEU A 69 14.24 -8.15 5.80
CA LEU A 69 14.97 -8.87 4.79
C LEU A 69 14.70 -10.37 4.97
N ARG A 70 14.12 -11.00 3.95
CA ARG A 70 13.68 -12.40 3.99
C ARG A 70 14.31 -13.20 2.85
N LYS A 71 14.35 -14.50 3.02
CA LYS A 71 14.87 -15.44 2.03
C LYS A 71 13.85 -16.53 1.77
N MET A 72 13.42 -16.61 0.51
CA MET A 72 12.58 -17.70 0.04
C MET A 72 13.42 -18.75 -0.70
N LYS A 73 12.95 -19.99 -0.66
CA LYS A 73 13.45 -21.07 -1.53
C LYS A 73 12.37 -21.45 -2.52
N ILE A 74 12.73 -21.47 -3.80
CA ILE A 74 11.85 -21.89 -4.88
C ILE A 74 12.34 -23.23 -5.42
N GLN A 75 11.46 -24.23 -5.39
CA GLN A 75 11.61 -25.45 -6.17
C GLN A 75 11.27 -25.13 -7.62
N LEU A 76 12.26 -25.20 -8.51
CA LEU A 76 12.08 -24.84 -9.91
C LEU A 76 11.20 -25.87 -10.63
N ASP A 77 10.18 -25.34 -11.32
CA ASP A 77 9.38 -26.10 -12.29
C ASP A 77 9.91 -25.84 -13.72
N GLU A 78 10.32 -24.60 -14.00
CA GLU A 78 10.74 -24.16 -15.33
C GLU A 78 11.77 -23.02 -15.25
N ILE A 79 12.77 -23.05 -16.14
CA ILE A 79 13.76 -21.99 -16.33
C ILE A 79 13.50 -21.36 -17.70
N ILE A 80 13.07 -20.10 -17.72
CA ILE A 80 12.70 -19.37 -18.93
C ILE A 80 13.92 -18.64 -19.51
N LYS A 81 14.74 -18.05 -18.64
CA LYS A 81 16.02 -17.38 -18.97
C LYS A 81 17.02 -17.65 -17.86
N SER A 82 18.28 -17.91 -18.21
CA SER A 82 19.36 -18.02 -17.24
C SER A 82 20.71 -17.67 -17.87
N GLN A 83 21.57 -16.96 -17.15
CA GLN A 83 22.96 -16.72 -17.54
C GLN A 83 23.94 -17.77 -17.01
N SER A 84 23.51 -18.63 -16.09
CA SER A 84 24.31 -19.70 -15.50
C SER A 84 23.47 -20.96 -15.19
N GLU A 85 24.11 -22.06 -14.80
CA GLU A 85 23.35 -23.25 -14.36
C GLU A 85 22.74 -22.99 -12.98
N LEU A 86 21.41 -23.09 -12.89
CA LEU A 86 20.67 -23.00 -11.63
C LEU A 86 20.41 -24.40 -11.06
N ASN A 87 20.51 -24.53 -9.75
CA ASN A 87 20.09 -25.73 -9.05
C ASN A 87 18.57 -25.90 -9.09
N SER A 88 18.09 -27.12 -8.87
CA SER A 88 16.65 -27.41 -8.78
C SER A 88 15.93 -26.63 -7.67
N VAL A 89 16.67 -26.14 -6.67
CA VAL A 89 16.19 -25.23 -5.63
C VAL A 89 17.05 -23.97 -5.67
N VAL A 90 16.39 -22.83 -5.78
CA VAL A 90 17.03 -21.51 -5.83
C VAL A 90 16.65 -20.72 -4.58
N GLU A 91 17.65 -20.10 -3.95
CA GLU A 91 17.43 -19.18 -2.83
C GLU A 91 17.33 -17.75 -3.37
N ILE A 92 16.30 -17.02 -2.96
CA ILE A 92 16.04 -15.64 -3.40
C ILE A 92 15.83 -14.77 -2.18
N VAL A 93 16.56 -13.66 -2.12
CA VAL A 93 16.44 -12.66 -1.07
C VAL A 93 15.43 -11.61 -1.51
N TYR A 94 14.64 -11.09 -0.58
CA TYR A 94 13.69 -10.02 -0.86
C TYR A 94 13.36 -9.19 0.38
N HIS A 95 12.96 -7.94 0.11
CA HIS A 95 12.44 -7.03 1.12
C HIS A 95 10.94 -7.24 1.29
N TYR A 96 10.55 -7.56 2.52
CA TYR A 96 9.17 -7.75 2.90
C TYR A 96 8.65 -6.54 3.67
N ILE A 97 7.54 -6.00 3.17
CA ILE A 97 6.76 -4.93 3.79
C ILE A 97 5.36 -5.49 4.03
N PRO A 98 4.81 -5.40 5.24
CA PRO A 98 3.53 -6.01 5.53
C PRO A 98 2.38 -5.32 4.82
N SER A 99 1.35 -6.11 4.50
CA SER A 99 0.19 -5.68 3.72
C SER A 99 -0.57 -4.46 4.26
N TRP A 100 -0.58 -4.29 5.58
CA TRP A 100 -1.26 -3.18 6.23
C TRP A 100 -0.48 -1.87 6.13
N ASN A 101 0.85 -1.94 5.98
CA ASN A 101 1.75 -0.80 5.79
C ASN A 101 1.95 -0.50 4.29
N SER A 102 1.82 -1.49 3.40
CA SER A 102 2.04 -1.30 1.95
C SER A 102 1.14 -0.24 1.31
N ALA A 103 -0.02 0.05 1.91
CA ALA A 103 -0.91 1.12 1.45
C ALA A 103 -0.32 2.54 1.63
N GLU A 104 0.66 2.71 2.52
CA GLU A 104 1.37 3.97 2.72
C GLU A 104 2.49 4.18 1.68
N TYR A 105 2.90 3.12 0.98
CA TYR A 105 3.84 3.16 -0.14
C TYR A 105 3.08 3.27 -1.45
N VAL A 106 2.75 4.51 -1.84
CA VAL A 106 1.98 4.76 -3.07
C VAL A 106 2.85 4.48 -4.30
N GLY A 107 2.41 3.54 -5.15
CA GLY A 107 3.07 3.22 -6.43
C GLY A 107 4.05 2.03 -6.40
N GLY A 108 4.17 1.33 -5.26
CA GLY A 108 4.94 0.09 -5.15
C GLY A 108 4.05 -1.16 -5.23
N LYS A 109 4.46 -2.18 -5.99
CA LYS A 109 3.81 -3.50 -5.94
C LYS A 109 4.41 -4.32 -4.79
N ARG A 110 3.54 -4.90 -3.99
CA ARG A 110 3.90 -5.68 -2.81
C ARG A 110 4.60 -6.99 -3.18
N MET A 111 5.52 -7.42 -2.32
CA MET A 111 6.04 -8.78 -2.28
C MET A 111 5.35 -9.57 -1.16
N ASP A 112 4.21 -10.18 -1.47
CA ASP A 112 3.52 -11.10 -0.57
C ASP A 112 3.76 -12.54 -0.98
N ILE A 113 4.87 -13.10 -0.50
CA ILE A 113 5.27 -14.48 -0.73
C ILE A 113 4.77 -15.35 0.42
N VAL A 114 4.17 -16.49 0.11
CA VAL A 114 3.81 -17.51 1.11
C VAL A 114 4.29 -18.89 0.65
N VAL A 115 4.66 -19.75 1.59
CA VAL A 115 4.99 -21.15 1.30
C VAL A 115 3.82 -21.81 0.58
N ASN A 116 4.12 -22.55 -0.49
CA ASN A 116 3.22 -23.17 -1.45
C ASN A 116 2.67 -22.28 -2.58
N ASP A 117 2.94 -20.97 -2.59
CA ASP A 117 2.67 -20.15 -3.76
C ASP A 117 3.47 -20.66 -4.98
N VAL A 118 2.88 -20.53 -6.17
CA VAL A 118 3.56 -20.77 -7.45
C VAL A 118 3.77 -19.42 -8.12
N VAL A 119 5.03 -19.10 -8.39
CA VAL A 119 5.44 -17.77 -8.88
C VAL A 119 6.34 -17.88 -10.09
N GLU A 120 6.27 -16.85 -10.92
CA GLU A 120 7.21 -16.52 -11.99
C GLU A 120 7.98 -15.26 -11.56
N VAL A 121 9.31 -15.30 -11.65
CA VAL A 121 10.18 -14.28 -11.05
C VAL A 121 11.33 -13.91 -11.98
N TRP A 122 11.55 -12.60 -12.15
CA TRP A 122 12.72 -12.02 -12.81
C TRP A 122 13.75 -11.61 -11.78
N LEU A 123 14.97 -12.14 -11.88
CA LEU A 123 16.01 -11.97 -10.87
C LEU A 123 17.29 -11.35 -11.45
N ASP A 124 18.00 -10.65 -10.58
CA ASP A 124 19.35 -10.13 -10.79
C ASP A 124 20.28 -10.58 -9.65
N ASP A 125 21.59 -10.52 -9.90
CA ASP A 125 22.61 -10.79 -8.89
C ASP A 125 22.79 -9.55 -8.00
N SER A 126 22.68 -9.72 -6.68
CA SER A 126 22.86 -8.68 -5.65
C SER A 126 23.99 -9.02 -4.68
N GLU A 127 24.26 -8.13 -3.72
CA GLU A 127 25.20 -8.38 -2.62
C GLU A 127 24.75 -9.52 -1.69
N HIS A 128 23.45 -9.80 -1.60
CA HIS A 128 22.87 -10.83 -0.74
C HIS A 128 22.54 -12.14 -1.47
N GLY A 129 22.70 -12.19 -2.80
CA GLY A 129 22.40 -13.34 -3.64
C GLY A 129 21.47 -12.96 -4.79
N LEU A 130 20.59 -13.87 -5.20
CA LEU A 130 19.60 -13.56 -6.22
C LEU A 130 18.46 -12.74 -5.62
N GLU A 131 18.10 -11.64 -6.27
CA GLU A 131 17.02 -10.74 -5.84
C GLU A 131 16.10 -10.37 -7.01
N PRO A 132 14.81 -10.07 -6.75
CA PRO A 132 13.90 -9.58 -7.79
C PRO A 132 14.31 -8.19 -8.30
N VAL A 133 14.42 -8.04 -9.63
CA VAL A 133 14.94 -6.81 -10.27
C VAL A 133 14.19 -5.54 -9.86
N LEU A 134 12.87 -5.65 -9.63
CA LEU A 134 11.97 -4.56 -9.26
C LEU A 134 11.02 -4.96 -8.11
N GLY A 135 11.51 -5.72 -7.13
CA GLY A 135 10.70 -6.16 -5.99
C GLY A 135 9.40 -6.85 -6.44
N GLY A 136 8.25 -6.41 -5.94
CA GLY A 136 6.96 -7.01 -6.29
C GLY A 136 6.55 -6.88 -7.76
N TYR A 137 7.14 -5.95 -8.51
CA TYR A 137 6.93 -5.87 -9.96
C TYR A 137 7.63 -6.99 -10.73
N SER A 138 8.66 -7.60 -10.14
CA SER A 138 9.37 -8.75 -10.70
C SER A 138 8.83 -10.10 -10.22
N VAL A 139 7.70 -10.13 -9.51
CA VAL A 139 7.05 -11.37 -9.09
C VAL A 139 5.64 -11.43 -9.64
N HIS A 140 5.35 -12.48 -10.39
CA HIS A 140 4.03 -12.80 -10.89
C HIS A 140 3.51 -14.07 -10.21
N HIS A 141 2.44 -13.92 -9.43
CA HIS A 141 1.79 -15.06 -8.77
C HIS A 141 0.89 -15.79 -9.76
N ILE A 142 1.23 -17.03 -10.05
CA ILE A 142 0.44 -17.95 -10.88
C ILE A 142 -0.62 -18.63 -10.01
N HIS A 143 -0.25 -18.99 -8.79
CA HIS A 143 -1.15 -19.56 -7.80
C HIS A 143 -0.86 -18.98 -6.42
N TYR A 144 -1.92 -18.55 -5.75
CA TYR A 144 -1.88 -18.09 -4.36
C TYR A 144 -2.37 -19.21 -3.44
N GLU A 145 -1.60 -19.53 -2.41
CA GLU A 145 -2.03 -20.36 -1.30
C GLU A 145 -3.16 -19.66 -0.53
N GLU A 146 -4.19 -20.41 -0.13
CA GLU A 146 -5.40 -19.87 0.50
C GLU A 146 -5.14 -19.33 1.92
N ASN A 147 -4.29 -20.03 2.68
CA ASN A 147 -3.99 -19.64 4.06
C ASN A 147 -2.74 -18.75 4.12
N ARG A 148 -2.96 -17.44 4.12
CA ARG A 148 -1.90 -16.43 4.15
C ARG A 148 -1.87 -15.77 5.52
N LEU A 149 -0.87 -16.13 6.32
CA LEU A 149 -0.58 -15.44 7.58
C LEU A 149 0.45 -14.36 7.32
N GLU A 150 0.15 -13.13 7.75
CA GLU A 150 1.08 -12.01 7.68
C GLU A 150 2.27 -12.25 8.64
N HIS A 151 3.50 -12.04 8.17
CA HIS A 151 4.68 -12.21 9.04
C HIS A 151 4.74 -11.15 10.13
N ILE A 152 4.34 -9.92 9.81
CA ILE A 152 4.25 -8.81 10.77
C ILE A 152 2.76 -8.46 10.96
N PRO A 153 2.15 -8.79 12.11
CA PRO A 153 0.73 -8.53 12.33
C PRO A 153 0.44 -7.03 12.42
N GLU A 154 -0.73 -6.62 11.95
CA GLU A 154 -1.18 -5.22 12.03
C GLU A 154 -1.34 -4.78 13.49
N PRO A 155 -0.73 -3.65 13.91
CA PRO A 155 -0.98 -3.07 15.22
C PRO A 155 -2.46 -2.72 15.40
N PHE A 156 -3.02 -3.04 16.57
CA PHE A 156 -4.46 -2.85 16.84
C PHE A 156 -4.96 -1.42 16.53
N TRP A 157 -4.21 -0.40 16.99
CA TRP A 157 -4.57 1.01 16.78
C TRP A 157 -4.52 1.42 15.31
N HIS A 158 -3.59 0.86 14.53
CA HIS A 158 -3.47 1.13 13.11
C HIS A 158 -4.75 0.69 12.36
N GLY A 159 -5.24 -0.52 12.64
CA GLY A 159 -6.47 -1.03 12.03
C GLY A 159 -7.72 -0.20 12.37
N VAL A 160 -7.80 0.34 13.58
CA VAL A 160 -8.91 1.23 13.98
C VAL A 160 -8.83 2.56 13.23
N VAL A 161 -7.66 3.19 13.19
CA VAL A 161 -7.45 4.46 12.49
C VAL A 161 -7.72 4.31 10.99
N ARG A 162 -7.24 3.23 10.36
CA ARG A 162 -7.51 2.93 8.94
C ARG A 162 -9.00 2.80 8.64
N LYS A 163 -9.75 2.06 9.48
CA LYS A 163 -11.21 1.95 9.35
C LYS A 163 -11.91 3.29 9.53
N LEU A 164 -11.50 4.12 10.48
CA LEU A 164 -12.06 5.47 10.65
C LEU A 164 -11.66 6.42 9.51
N GLY A 165 -10.46 6.28 8.95
CA GLY A 165 -9.98 7.00 7.78
C GLY A 165 -10.82 6.70 6.54
N SER A 166 -11.20 5.43 6.33
CA SER A 166 -12.11 5.04 5.24
C SER A 166 -13.52 5.65 5.37
N VAL A 167 -13.92 6.11 6.56
CA VAL A 167 -15.17 6.87 6.74
C VAL A 167 -15.04 8.32 6.21
N LYS A 168 -13.81 8.86 6.04
CA LYS A 168 -13.60 10.12 5.32
C LYS A 168 -13.85 10.01 3.81
N GLU A 169 -13.93 8.79 3.27
CA GLU A 169 -14.41 8.53 1.90
C GLU A 169 -15.93 8.41 1.80
N LEU A 170 -16.68 8.69 2.89
CA LEU A 170 -18.05 9.14 2.70
C LEU A 170 -17.99 10.31 1.70
N PRO A 171 -18.73 10.25 0.59
CA PRO A 171 -18.59 11.25 -0.45
C PRO A 171 -18.73 12.61 0.22
N LEU A 172 -17.76 13.50 -0.04
CA LEU A 172 -17.71 14.85 0.54
C LEU A 172 -19.10 15.51 0.48
N ASP A 173 -19.84 15.21 -0.59
CA ASP A 173 -21.25 15.49 -0.83
C ASP A 173 -22.18 15.13 0.33
N LEU A 174 -22.08 13.94 0.93
CA LEU A 174 -22.92 13.52 2.06
C LEU A 174 -22.61 14.33 3.33
N PHE A 175 -21.34 14.67 3.54
CA PHE A 175 -20.92 15.50 4.68
C PHE A 175 -21.34 16.97 4.48
N ILE A 176 -21.24 17.48 3.25
CA ILE A 176 -21.72 18.81 2.86
C ILE A 176 -23.25 18.89 2.95
N ILE A 177 -23.98 17.90 2.43
CA ILE A 177 -25.45 17.83 2.45
C ILE A 177 -25.95 17.74 3.89
N SER A 178 -25.36 16.88 4.72
CA SER A 178 -25.75 16.77 6.14
C SER A 178 -25.46 18.07 6.90
N GLY A 179 -24.32 18.72 6.65
CA GLY A 179 -24.04 20.06 7.16
C GLY A 179 -25.06 21.11 6.71
N LEU A 180 -25.44 21.11 5.44
CA LEU A 180 -26.41 22.04 4.87
C LEU A 180 -27.80 21.85 5.49
N ILE A 181 -28.25 20.61 5.69
CA ILE A 181 -29.52 20.27 6.33
C ILE A 181 -29.54 20.78 7.78
N ILE A 182 -28.45 20.61 8.53
CA ILE A 182 -28.33 21.10 9.90
C ILE A 182 -28.42 22.64 9.94
N VAL A 183 -27.73 23.34 9.04
CA VAL A 183 -27.75 24.81 8.96
C VAL A 183 -29.13 25.33 8.58
N ILE A 184 -29.79 24.74 7.58
CA ILE A 184 -31.15 25.10 7.15
C ILE A 184 -32.14 24.82 8.28
N GLY A 185 -32.08 23.64 8.90
CA GLY A 185 -32.94 23.29 10.03
C GLY A 185 -32.79 24.27 11.20
N TRP A 186 -31.56 24.66 11.52
CA TRP A 186 -31.29 25.65 12.56
C TRP A 186 -31.77 27.06 12.20
N ALA A 187 -31.61 27.48 10.94
CA ALA A 187 -32.09 28.77 10.44
C ALA A 187 -33.62 28.84 10.46
N VAL A 188 -34.31 27.78 10.03
CA VAL A 188 -35.78 27.66 10.09
C VAL A 188 -36.25 27.68 11.54
N PHE A 189 -35.61 26.91 12.43
CA PHE A 189 -35.96 26.90 13.86
C PHE A 189 -35.79 28.29 14.50
N ARG A 190 -34.71 29.02 14.19
CA ARG A 190 -34.52 30.41 14.67
C ARG A 190 -35.49 31.41 14.04
N GLY A 191 -35.85 31.22 12.77
CA GLY A 191 -36.85 32.02 12.07
C GLY A 191 -38.24 31.86 12.70
N LEU A 192 -38.66 30.63 12.98
CA LEU A 192 -39.93 30.32 13.64
C LEU A 192 -39.99 30.90 15.06
N LYS A 193 -38.88 30.88 15.80
CA LYS A 193 -38.77 31.49 17.14
C LYS A 193 -38.88 33.03 17.17
N LYS A 194 -38.82 33.71 16.02
CA LYS A 194 -39.01 35.17 15.93
C LYS A 194 -40.47 35.57 15.68
N PHE A 195 -41.35 34.62 15.34
CA PHE A 195 -42.74 34.86 14.98
C PHE A 195 -43.76 34.28 15.99
N GLY A 196 -43.29 33.66 17.08
CA GLY A 196 -44.11 33.26 18.23
C GLY A 196 -43.61 33.94 19.50
#